data_AF-A0A523YB00-F1
#
_entry.id   AF-A0A523YB00-F1
#
_cell.length_a   1.000
_cell.length_b   1.000
_cell.length_c   1.000
_cell.angle_alpha   90.00
_cell.angle_beta   90.00
_cell.angle_gamma   90.00
#
_symmetry.space_group_name_H-M   'P 1'
#
loop_
_entity.id
_entity.type
_entity.pdbx_description
1 polymer ?
#
loop_
_entity_poly.entity_id
_entity_poly.type
_entity_poly.pdbx_seq_one_letter_code
_entity_poly.pdbx_strand_id
1 'polypeptide(L)'
;MKINCILLVIILVLLATSFPGGSEALAKIPKKPALILKEADQCRKSLYGSAKKKKYRHNWSNCIRQYEKIYNRYPKSDEAPWALYHSARLFTWLYTYSGKSHDLDQALLLYRRLTDEYKDHRLSDDAQYKIGEIFYKHKKDPTRAYVEFLKVDIKYPSGDMRPKAKKMLDQLAEVLSGKDNDRDRAGEKCTSIAVKDIRHWSTPNYTRVVIDLDGPVKYKHHLLKPDPDLRKPRRLYLDLENSHVTSKIESPVPIKDGLLQRARAGQYTKDTVRVVLDAESIEGYKVFHLHDPFRIVLDVRRTVKKNAGDKPKLAVKKRTVRKGVRRAEVPKDSMSLARQLGLNVKRIVIDPGHGGKDPGCNARGGVKEKNIVLSIARILKKKIKEEIGCEVFLTRNRDVFLPLERRTAIANMKKADLFISLHVNAHRNRKISGLETYFLNMATDERSVMVAARENATSEKNISDLQTILNDLMLNTKIAESSRLAHNVQKGMVSRVRRKYTRARNLGVKQAPFYVLIGAQMPSVLVETGFLTNRT
;
A
#
# COMPACT_ATOMS: atom_id res chain seq x y z
N MET A 1 -3.19 -6.68 -90.85
CA MET A 1 -3.80 -7.99 -90.50
C MET A 1 -2.91 -9.11 -91.03
N LYS A 2 -2.84 -10.24 -90.29
CA LYS A 2 -1.92 -11.41 -90.40
C LYS A 2 -0.67 -11.25 -89.51
N ILE A 3 -0.62 -11.82 -88.29
CA ILE A 3 -0.51 -13.24 -87.82
C ILE A 3 0.94 -13.57 -87.42
N ASN A 4 1.06 -14.13 -86.21
CA ASN A 4 2.23 -14.62 -85.46
C ASN A 4 3.16 -15.59 -86.23
N CYS A 5 4.45 -15.62 -85.83
CA CYS A 5 5.28 -16.81 -85.50
C CYS A 5 6.74 -16.35 -85.23
N ILE A 6 7.29 -16.50 -84.01
CA ILE A 6 8.16 -17.59 -83.50
C ILE A 6 9.58 -17.62 -84.12
N LEU A 7 10.58 -17.90 -83.25
CA LEU A 7 12.02 -18.16 -83.47
C LEU A 7 12.90 -16.89 -83.58
N LEU A 8 14.11 -16.75 -83.02
CA LEU A 8 15.17 -17.67 -82.66
C LEU A 8 16.21 -16.85 -81.83
N VAL A 9 16.68 -17.33 -80.67
CA VAL A 9 17.83 -16.73 -79.94
C VAL A 9 18.90 -17.81 -79.73
N ILE A 10 20.00 -17.74 -80.50
CA ILE A 10 21.28 -18.41 -80.22
C ILE A 10 22.41 -17.48 -80.71
N ILE A 11 23.42 -17.26 -79.86
CA ILE A 11 24.87 -16.99 -80.05
C ILE A 11 25.33 -16.33 -78.74
N LEU A 12 25.87 -17.02 -77.72
CA LEU A 12 27.17 -17.70 -77.57
C LEU A 12 28.39 -16.76 -77.65
N VAL A 13 29.08 -16.57 -76.51
CA VAL A 13 30.55 -16.58 -76.27
C VAL A 13 30.77 -16.04 -74.83
N LEU A 14 30.95 -16.89 -73.81
CA LEU A 14 32.23 -17.41 -73.30
C LEU A 14 33.22 -16.31 -72.85
N LEU A 15 33.22 -16.03 -71.55
CA LEU A 15 34.44 -15.72 -70.80
C LEU A 15 34.25 -16.24 -69.37
N ALA A 16 34.77 -17.45 -69.17
CA ALA A 16 34.96 -18.05 -67.87
C ALA A 16 36.12 -17.34 -67.17
N THR A 17 35.84 -16.69 -66.05
CA THR A 17 36.82 -16.52 -64.98
C THR A 17 36.33 -17.25 -63.75
N SER A 18 37.08 -18.29 -63.43
CA SER A 18 36.99 -19.15 -62.27
C SER A 18 36.97 -18.35 -60.97
N PHE A 19 35.86 -18.42 -60.24
CA PHE A 19 35.80 -18.17 -58.80
C PHE A 19 35.57 -19.50 -58.06
N PRO A 20 36.32 -19.79 -56.98
CA PRO A 20 36.25 -21.06 -56.29
C PRO A 20 35.01 -21.13 -55.38
N GLY A 21 34.26 -22.22 -55.50
CA GLY A 21 33.56 -22.86 -54.38
C GLY A 21 32.62 -21.98 -53.55
N GLY A 22 31.57 -21.43 -54.18
CA GLY A 22 30.40 -20.98 -53.43
C GLY A 22 29.59 -22.19 -52.96
N SER A 23 29.85 -22.67 -51.73
CA SER A 23 28.88 -23.48 -51.00
C SER A 23 27.60 -22.64 -50.87
N GLU A 24 26.58 -22.93 -51.67
CA GLU A 24 25.22 -22.47 -51.44
C GLU A 24 24.79 -22.94 -50.05
N ALA A 25 24.98 -22.06 -49.05
CA ALA A 25 24.32 -22.20 -47.78
C ALA A 25 22.83 -22.00 -48.03
N LEU A 26 22.12 -23.11 -48.31
CA LEU A 26 20.67 -23.21 -48.26
C LEU A 26 20.20 -22.49 -46.99
N ALA A 27 19.65 -21.29 -47.16
CA ALA A 27 19.11 -20.50 -46.07
C ALA A 27 17.94 -21.29 -45.47
N LYS A 28 18.21 -22.02 -44.38
CA LYS A 28 17.21 -22.82 -43.68
C LYS A 28 16.04 -21.91 -43.31
N ILE A 29 14.85 -22.20 -43.86
CA ILE A 29 13.59 -21.55 -43.51
C ILE A 29 13.51 -21.47 -41.97
N PRO A 30 13.28 -20.28 -41.39
CA PRO A 30 13.28 -20.12 -39.94
C PRO A 30 12.19 -21.01 -39.34
N LYS A 31 12.61 -21.94 -38.47
CA LYS A 31 11.69 -22.85 -37.77
C LYS A 31 10.58 -22.07 -37.06
N LYS A 32 9.34 -22.55 -37.16
CA LYS A 32 8.19 -21.95 -36.45
C LYS A 32 8.41 -22.00 -34.92
N PRO A 33 7.98 -20.97 -34.16
CA PRO A 33 8.15 -20.90 -32.69
C PRO A 33 7.65 -22.16 -31.96
N ALA A 34 6.48 -22.68 -32.32
CA ALA A 34 5.93 -23.93 -31.79
C ALA A 34 6.89 -25.13 -31.88
N LEU A 35 7.61 -25.27 -33.00
CA LEU A 35 8.55 -26.37 -33.20
C LEU A 35 9.79 -26.20 -32.31
N ILE A 36 10.29 -24.96 -32.18
CA ILE A 36 11.42 -24.64 -31.31
C ILE A 36 11.04 -24.90 -29.84
N LEU A 37 9.81 -24.56 -29.44
CA LEU A 37 9.30 -24.84 -28.09
C LEU A 37 9.25 -26.34 -27.80
N LYS A 38 8.77 -27.14 -28.77
CA LYS A 38 8.72 -28.60 -28.66
C LYS A 38 10.11 -29.22 -28.48
N GLU A 39 11.11 -28.76 -29.25
CA GLU A 39 12.51 -29.20 -29.11
C GLU A 39 13.09 -28.82 -27.74
N ALA A 40 12.85 -27.59 -27.29
CA ALA A 40 13.29 -27.12 -25.96
C ALA A 40 12.65 -27.94 -24.83
N ASP A 41 11.36 -28.28 -24.95
CA ASP A 41 10.65 -29.14 -24.01
C ASP A 41 11.21 -30.57 -23.95
N GLN A 42 11.57 -31.15 -25.09
CA GLN A 42 12.24 -32.45 -25.15
C GLN A 42 13.60 -32.40 -24.45
N CYS A 43 14.39 -31.34 -24.66
CA CYS A 43 15.66 -31.13 -23.95
C CYS A 43 15.44 -31.10 -22.44
N ARG A 44 14.49 -30.28 -21.98
CA ARG A 44 14.15 -30.16 -20.55
C ARG A 44 13.69 -31.50 -19.95
N LYS A 45 12.81 -32.23 -20.64
CA LYS A 45 12.34 -33.56 -20.19
C LYS A 45 13.51 -34.55 -20.05
N SER A 46 14.39 -34.59 -21.05
CA SER A 46 15.59 -35.43 -21.03
C SER A 46 16.55 -35.06 -19.89
N LEU A 47 16.72 -33.76 -19.62
CA LEU A 47 17.51 -33.26 -18.50
C LEU A 47 16.91 -33.69 -17.16
N TYR A 48 15.62 -33.43 -16.93
CA TYR A 48 14.97 -33.77 -15.66
C TYR A 48 14.94 -35.28 -15.36
N GLY A 49 14.77 -36.10 -16.40
CA GLY A 49 14.76 -37.56 -16.30
C GLY A 49 16.12 -38.22 -16.04
N SER A 50 17.24 -37.47 -16.11
CA SER A 50 18.58 -38.03 -15.93
C SER A 50 19.32 -37.43 -14.74
N ALA A 51 19.54 -38.23 -13.69
CA ALA A 51 20.37 -37.83 -12.55
C ALA A 51 21.80 -37.45 -12.98
N LYS A 52 22.38 -38.15 -13.96
CA LYS A 52 23.71 -37.85 -14.52
C LYS A 52 23.74 -36.48 -15.21
N LYS A 53 22.74 -36.15 -16.04
CA LYS A 53 22.71 -34.85 -16.75
C LYS A 53 22.55 -33.67 -15.79
N LYS A 54 21.72 -33.80 -14.76
CA LYS A 54 21.45 -32.74 -13.76
C LYS A 54 22.71 -32.30 -12.99
N LYS A 55 23.71 -33.16 -12.85
CA LYS A 55 24.99 -32.82 -12.18
C LYS A 55 25.80 -31.74 -12.90
N TYR A 56 25.65 -31.60 -14.22
CA TYR A 56 26.53 -30.73 -15.02
C TYR A 56 25.79 -29.53 -15.61
N ARG A 57 26.26 -28.32 -15.27
CA ARG A 57 25.70 -27.02 -15.71
C ARG A 57 25.47 -26.93 -17.22
N HIS A 58 26.39 -27.45 -18.03
CA HIS A 58 26.27 -27.35 -19.50
C HIS A 58 24.97 -27.96 -20.02
N ASN A 59 24.45 -29.03 -19.40
CA ASN A 59 23.18 -29.63 -19.82
C ASN A 59 21.99 -28.70 -19.55
N TRP A 60 22.00 -27.98 -18.43
CA TRP A 60 21.00 -26.96 -18.12
C TRP A 60 21.08 -25.79 -19.08
N SER A 61 22.29 -25.26 -19.29
CA SER A 61 22.52 -24.14 -20.21
C SER A 61 22.13 -24.49 -21.65
N ASN A 62 22.35 -25.74 -22.09
CA ASN A 62 21.94 -26.21 -23.40
C ASN A 62 20.42 -26.11 -23.58
N CYS A 63 19.62 -26.53 -22.60
CA CYS A 63 18.17 -26.44 -22.69
C CYS A 63 17.66 -24.99 -22.55
N ILE A 64 18.24 -24.19 -21.66
CA ILE A 64 17.90 -22.76 -21.52
C ILE A 64 18.12 -22.00 -22.83
N ARG A 65 19.25 -22.23 -23.51
CA ARG A 65 19.55 -21.60 -24.81
C ARG A 65 18.54 -21.95 -25.91
N GLN A 66 17.81 -23.06 -25.80
CA GLN A 66 16.76 -23.38 -26.78
C GLN A 66 15.51 -22.52 -26.56
N TYR A 67 15.06 -22.37 -25.31
CA TYR A 67 13.97 -21.46 -24.99
C TYR A 67 14.34 -19.99 -25.28
N GLU A 68 15.60 -19.61 -25.05
CA GLU A 68 16.09 -18.26 -25.32
C GLU A 68 15.90 -17.81 -26.77
N LYS A 69 16.06 -18.73 -27.73
CA LYS A 69 15.82 -18.44 -29.14
C LYS A 69 14.38 -17.97 -29.40
N ILE A 70 13.41 -18.43 -28.59
CA ILE A 70 11.99 -18.13 -28.79
C ILE A 70 11.70 -16.70 -28.34
N TYR A 71 11.96 -16.36 -27.07
CA TYR A 71 11.61 -15.04 -26.56
C TYR A 71 12.53 -13.90 -27.05
N ASN A 72 13.70 -14.22 -27.61
CA ASN A 72 14.55 -13.21 -28.26
C ASN A 72 14.18 -12.98 -29.73
N ARG A 73 13.81 -14.03 -30.48
CA ARG A 73 13.50 -13.92 -31.91
C ARG A 73 12.02 -13.69 -32.20
N TYR A 74 11.15 -14.21 -31.35
CA TYR A 74 9.70 -14.19 -31.52
C TYR A 74 8.99 -13.68 -30.24
N PRO A 75 9.34 -12.50 -29.70
CA PRO A 75 8.78 -12.01 -28.43
C PRO A 75 7.26 -11.80 -28.47
N LYS A 76 6.64 -11.64 -29.64
CA LYS A 76 5.18 -11.47 -29.75
C LYS A 76 4.40 -12.77 -29.98
N SER A 77 5.10 -13.91 -29.98
CA SER A 77 4.46 -15.22 -30.20
C SER A 77 3.80 -15.76 -28.93
N ASP A 78 2.79 -16.61 -29.10
CA ASP A 78 2.12 -17.30 -27.99
C ASP A 78 3.07 -18.21 -27.21
N GLU A 79 4.18 -18.64 -27.82
CA GLU A 79 5.20 -19.48 -27.21
C GLU A 79 6.20 -18.72 -26.33
N ALA A 80 6.33 -17.40 -26.50
CA ALA A 80 7.32 -16.60 -25.75
C ALA A 80 7.09 -16.61 -24.22
N PRO A 81 5.85 -16.47 -23.69
CA PRO A 81 5.58 -16.65 -22.26
C PRO A 81 5.99 -18.02 -21.73
N TRP A 82 5.70 -19.09 -22.47
CA TRP A 82 6.09 -20.46 -22.10
C TRP A 82 7.60 -20.61 -22.02
N ALA A 83 8.31 -20.07 -23.00
CA ALA A 83 9.76 -20.10 -23.06
C ALA A 83 10.41 -19.34 -21.89
N LEU A 84 9.91 -18.13 -21.58
CA LEU A 84 10.36 -17.34 -20.43
C LEU A 84 10.15 -18.10 -19.11
N TYR A 85 8.94 -18.62 -18.90
CA TYR A 85 8.60 -19.36 -17.69
C TYR A 85 9.47 -20.61 -17.51
N HIS A 86 9.69 -21.38 -18.58
CA HIS A 86 10.50 -22.60 -18.53
C HIS A 86 12.00 -22.32 -18.37
N SER A 87 12.54 -21.29 -19.00
CA SER A 87 13.91 -20.83 -18.74
C SER A 87 14.09 -20.41 -17.28
N ALA A 88 13.17 -19.62 -16.72
CA ALA A 88 13.24 -19.19 -15.33
C ALA A 88 13.19 -20.38 -14.35
N ARG A 89 12.33 -21.38 -14.62
CA ARG A 89 12.30 -22.63 -13.86
C ARG A 89 13.59 -23.43 -13.96
N LEU A 90 14.19 -23.54 -15.15
CA LEU A 90 15.46 -24.22 -15.34
C LEU A 90 16.59 -23.55 -14.55
N PHE A 91 16.66 -22.23 -14.53
CA PHE A 91 17.61 -21.48 -13.69
C PHE A 91 17.36 -21.69 -12.19
N THR A 92 16.09 -21.68 -11.75
CA THR A 92 15.73 -21.95 -10.34
C THR A 92 16.18 -23.34 -9.89
N TRP A 93 16.00 -24.35 -10.76
CA TRP A 93 16.47 -25.71 -10.48
C TRP A 93 17.98 -25.83 -10.59
N LEU A 94 18.62 -25.18 -11.56
CA LEU A 94 20.07 -25.16 -11.68
C LEU A 94 20.73 -24.62 -10.40
N TYR A 95 20.14 -23.59 -9.78
CA TYR A 95 20.59 -23.07 -8.48
C TYR A 95 20.66 -24.15 -7.40
N THR A 96 19.72 -25.10 -7.35
CA THR A 96 19.74 -26.16 -6.32
C THR A 96 20.91 -27.13 -6.49
N TYR A 97 21.56 -27.16 -7.66
CA TYR A 97 22.76 -27.95 -7.92
C TYR A 97 24.03 -27.10 -7.88
N SER A 98 23.96 -25.86 -8.37
CA SER A 98 25.13 -25.00 -8.52
C SER A 98 25.47 -24.20 -7.25
N GLY A 99 24.46 -23.90 -6.43
CA GLY A 99 24.56 -22.96 -5.31
C GLY A 99 24.84 -21.50 -5.71
N LYS A 100 24.92 -21.18 -7.01
CA LYS A 100 25.34 -19.86 -7.49
C LYS A 100 24.17 -18.88 -7.48
N SER A 101 24.26 -17.82 -6.68
CA SER A 101 23.23 -16.78 -6.57
C SER A 101 22.83 -16.16 -7.92
N HIS A 102 23.77 -16.05 -8.85
CA HIS A 102 23.52 -15.57 -10.21
C HIS A 102 22.41 -16.35 -10.94
N ASP A 103 22.27 -17.66 -10.69
CA ASP A 103 21.22 -18.48 -11.32
C ASP A 103 19.82 -18.04 -10.83
N LEU A 104 19.68 -17.70 -9.55
CA LEU A 104 18.42 -17.13 -9.05
C LEU A 104 18.16 -15.73 -9.59
N ASP A 105 19.20 -14.92 -9.76
CA ASP A 105 19.04 -13.56 -10.30
C ASP A 105 18.57 -13.62 -11.76
N GLN A 106 19.06 -14.57 -12.57
CA GLN A 106 18.55 -14.83 -13.92
C GLN A 106 17.11 -15.36 -13.90
N ALA A 107 16.77 -16.27 -12.99
CA ALA A 107 15.40 -16.75 -12.84
C ALA A 107 14.42 -15.61 -12.52
N LEU A 108 14.78 -14.74 -11.57
CA LEU A 108 13.97 -13.59 -11.18
C LEU A 108 13.81 -12.58 -12.32
N LEU A 109 14.87 -12.32 -13.09
CA LEU A 109 14.82 -11.44 -14.26
C LEU A 109 13.81 -11.95 -15.29
N LEU A 110 13.85 -13.25 -15.60
CA LEU A 110 12.96 -13.87 -16.59
C LEU A 110 11.51 -13.93 -16.12
N TYR A 111 11.25 -14.30 -14.85
CA TYR A 111 9.88 -14.25 -14.31
C TYR A 111 9.31 -12.83 -14.30
N ARG A 112 10.12 -11.83 -13.91
CA ARG A 112 9.68 -10.41 -13.92
C ARG A 112 9.37 -9.93 -15.33
N ARG A 113 10.22 -10.29 -16.30
CA ARG A 113 9.97 -10.01 -17.71
C ARG A 113 8.63 -10.59 -18.17
N LEU A 114 8.33 -11.83 -17.78
CA LEU A 114 7.04 -12.45 -18.08
C LEU A 114 5.88 -11.65 -17.47
N THR A 115 5.96 -11.30 -16.18
CA THR A 115 4.89 -10.54 -15.49
C THR A 115 4.70 -9.13 -16.03
N ASP A 116 5.74 -8.51 -16.57
CA ASP A 116 5.71 -7.13 -17.06
C ASP A 116 5.27 -7.04 -18.53
N GLU A 117 5.74 -7.95 -19.39
CA GLU A 117 5.47 -7.93 -20.83
C GLU A 117 4.17 -8.67 -21.21
N TYR A 118 3.73 -9.67 -20.44
CA TYR A 118 2.59 -10.54 -20.77
C TYR A 118 1.52 -10.57 -19.67
N LYS A 119 1.12 -9.40 -19.18
CA LYS A 119 0.27 -9.24 -17.98
C LYS A 119 -1.02 -10.07 -17.99
N ASP A 120 -1.65 -10.24 -19.15
CA ASP A 120 -2.93 -10.96 -19.29
C ASP A 120 -2.76 -12.48 -19.54
N HIS A 121 -1.52 -12.96 -19.70
CA HIS A 121 -1.26 -14.38 -19.93
C HIS A 121 -1.41 -15.19 -18.65
N ARG A 122 -1.98 -16.40 -18.75
CA ARG A 122 -2.21 -17.34 -17.63
C ARG A 122 -0.96 -17.83 -16.88
N LEU A 123 0.24 -17.44 -17.32
CA LEU A 123 1.50 -17.80 -16.65
C LEU A 123 2.06 -16.64 -15.82
N SER A 124 1.41 -15.48 -15.86
CA SER A 124 1.88 -14.29 -15.18
C SER A 124 1.65 -14.38 -13.66
N ASP A 125 0.54 -14.96 -13.23
CA ASP A 125 0.31 -15.26 -11.82
C ASP A 125 1.21 -16.40 -11.31
N ASP A 126 1.39 -17.46 -12.11
CA ASP A 126 2.42 -18.49 -11.94
C ASP A 126 3.82 -17.90 -11.73
N ALA A 127 4.27 -17.03 -12.62
CA ALA A 127 5.57 -16.39 -12.55
C ALA A 127 5.70 -15.52 -11.30
N GLN A 128 4.68 -14.70 -11.02
CA GLN A 128 4.65 -13.84 -9.82
C GLN A 128 4.69 -14.66 -8.52
N TYR A 129 4.00 -15.80 -8.49
CA TYR A 129 4.07 -16.73 -7.35
C TYR A 129 5.46 -17.36 -7.22
N LYS A 130 6.08 -17.77 -8.33
CA LYS A 130 7.45 -18.34 -8.31
C LYS A 130 8.49 -17.34 -7.83
N ILE A 131 8.34 -16.05 -8.13
CA ILE A 131 9.17 -14.99 -7.55
C ILE A 131 9.06 -15.01 -6.02
N GLY A 132 7.83 -15.07 -5.48
CA GLY A 132 7.59 -15.18 -4.04
C GLY A 132 8.23 -16.42 -3.42
N GLU A 133 8.11 -17.58 -4.06
CA GLU A 133 8.78 -18.81 -3.61
C GLU A 133 10.31 -18.68 -3.60
N ILE A 134 10.92 -18.01 -4.58
CA ILE A 134 12.37 -17.81 -4.61
C ILE A 134 12.82 -16.97 -3.40
N PHE A 135 12.12 -15.87 -3.10
CA PHE A 135 12.45 -15.04 -1.95
C PHE A 135 12.25 -15.80 -0.64
N TYR A 136 11.18 -16.59 -0.53
CA TYR A 136 10.89 -17.35 0.67
C TYR A 136 11.90 -18.49 0.91
N LYS A 137 12.04 -19.38 -0.08
CA LYS A 137 12.77 -20.64 0.09
C LYS A 137 14.27 -20.46 -0.05
N HIS A 138 14.72 -19.67 -1.02
CA HIS A 138 16.13 -19.62 -1.42
C HIS A 138 16.84 -18.36 -0.91
N LYS A 139 16.26 -17.17 -1.06
CA LYS A 139 16.89 -15.93 -0.55
C LYS A 139 16.62 -15.69 0.94
N LYS A 140 15.76 -16.49 1.57
CA LYS A 140 15.39 -16.40 3.00
C LYS A 140 14.96 -14.98 3.41
N ASP A 141 14.21 -14.32 2.52
CA ASP A 141 13.70 -12.96 2.72
C ASP A 141 12.16 -13.02 2.83
N PRO A 142 11.61 -13.33 4.03
CA PRO A 142 10.17 -13.49 4.23
C PRO A 142 9.40 -12.20 3.94
N THR A 143 10.01 -11.03 4.16
CA THR A 143 9.39 -9.73 3.87
C THR A 143 9.20 -9.55 2.36
N ARG A 144 10.22 -9.83 1.55
CA ARG A 144 10.07 -9.77 0.09
C ARG A 144 9.16 -10.86 -0.43
N ALA A 145 9.24 -12.07 0.12
CA ALA A 145 8.33 -13.15 -0.26
C ALA A 145 6.87 -12.76 -0.05
N TYR A 146 6.57 -12.15 1.10
CA TYR A 146 5.25 -11.66 1.43
C TYR A 146 4.76 -10.64 0.38
N VAL A 147 5.59 -9.65 0.04
CA VAL A 147 5.25 -8.66 -1.00
C VAL A 147 4.97 -9.31 -2.36
N GLU A 148 5.75 -10.32 -2.74
CA GLU A 148 5.59 -10.95 -4.06
C GLU A 148 4.37 -11.89 -4.11
N PHE A 149 4.02 -12.58 -3.01
CA PHE A 149 2.75 -13.30 -2.92
C PHE A 149 1.54 -12.35 -2.86
N LEU A 150 1.70 -11.18 -2.24
CA LEU A 150 0.66 -10.15 -2.21
C LEU A 150 0.35 -9.63 -3.62
N LYS A 151 1.38 -9.46 -4.44
CA LYS A 151 1.20 -9.10 -5.85
C LYS A 151 0.39 -10.15 -6.62
N VAL A 152 0.49 -11.44 -6.27
CA VAL A 152 -0.36 -12.48 -6.88
C VAL A 152 -1.83 -12.21 -6.59
N ASP A 153 -2.17 -12.01 -5.31
CA ASP A 153 -3.56 -11.78 -4.87
C ASP A 153 -4.17 -10.50 -5.46
N ILE A 154 -3.38 -9.44 -5.58
CA ILE A 154 -3.83 -8.14 -6.07
C ILE A 154 -3.91 -8.09 -7.61
N LYS A 155 -2.85 -8.50 -8.31
CA LYS A 155 -2.75 -8.31 -9.76
C LYS A 155 -3.53 -9.35 -10.54
N TYR A 156 -3.75 -10.54 -9.95
CA TYR A 156 -4.38 -11.67 -10.63
C TYR A 156 -5.56 -12.20 -9.79
N PRO A 157 -6.64 -11.41 -9.63
CA PRO A 157 -7.77 -11.76 -8.76
C PRO A 157 -8.50 -13.05 -9.18
N SER A 158 -8.39 -13.42 -10.46
CA SER A 158 -8.94 -14.65 -11.06
C SER A 158 -7.88 -15.70 -11.39
N GLY A 159 -6.61 -15.49 -10.99
CA GLY A 159 -5.51 -16.42 -11.25
C GLY A 159 -5.57 -17.69 -10.40
N ASP A 160 -5.09 -18.81 -10.92
CA ASP A 160 -5.14 -20.11 -10.24
C ASP A 160 -4.11 -20.22 -9.10
N MET A 161 -3.10 -19.35 -9.11
CA MET A 161 -2.10 -19.27 -8.05
C MET A 161 -2.53 -18.41 -6.86
N ARG A 162 -3.63 -17.66 -6.99
CA ARG A 162 -4.14 -16.79 -5.92
C ARG A 162 -4.49 -17.53 -4.62
N PRO A 163 -5.21 -18.68 -4.62
CA PRO A 163 -5.49 -19.42 -3.39
C PRO A 163 -4.21 -19.91 -2.69
N LYS A 164 -3.19 -20.31 -3.46
CA LYS A 164 -1.89 -20.72 -2.92
C LYS A 164 -1.13 -19.53 -2.34
N ALA A 165 -1.16 -18.38 -3.02
CA ALA A 165 -0.55 -17.15 -2.54
C ALA A 165 -1.15 -16.70 -1.21
N LYS A 166 -2.46 -16.77 -1.04
CA LYS A 166 -3.13 -16.49 0.24
C LYS A 166 -2.63 -17.37 1.38
N LYS A 167 -2.55 -18.69 1.15
CA LYS A 167 -1.98 -19.62 2.16
C LYS A 167 -0.54 -19.25 2.54
N MET A 168 0.28 -18.87 1.55
CA MET A 168 1.65 -18.41 1.81
C MET A 168 1.69 -17.08 2.56
N LEU A 169 0.77 -16.15 2.28
CA LEU A 169 0.64 -14.88 3.01
C LEU A 169 0.28 -15.12 4.46
N ASP A 170 -0.67 -16.03 4.74
CA ASP A 170 -1.05 -16.41 6.10
C ASP A 170 0.16 -16.99 6.85
N GLN A 171 0.85 -17.95 6.23
CA GLN A 171 2.07 -18.56 6.80
C GLN A 171 3.18 -17.52 7.04
N LEU A 172 3.40 -16.61 6.11
CA LEU A 172 4.43 -15.57 6.22
C LEU A 172 4.05 -14.51 7.24
N ALA A 173 2.77 -14.21 7.43
CA ALA A 173 2.30 -13.33 8.48
C ALA A 173 2.65 -13.89 9.86
N GLU A 174 2.53 -15.21 10.06
CA GLU A 174 3.01 -15.87 11.29
C GLU A 174 4.53 -15.74 11.45
N VAL A 175 5.31 -16.04 10.41
CA VAL A 175 6.78 -15.97 10.46
C VAL A 175 7.28 -14.54 10.73
N LEU A 176 6.69 -13.54 10.08
CA LEU A 176 7.07 -12.13 10.22
C LEU A 176 6.62 -11.53 11.55
N SER A 177 5.66 -12.17 12.24
CA SER A 177 5.16 -11.73 13.55
C SER A 177 6.08 -12.10 14.72
N GLY A 178 7.21 -12.77 14.47
CA GLY A 178 8.26 -12.96 15.49
C GLY A 178 7.89 -13.90 16.63
N LYS A 179 7.33 -15.08 16.33
CA LYS A 179 7.53 -16.22 17.22
C LYS A 179 8.94 -16.76 16.97
N ASP A 180 9.89 -16.39 17.82
CA ASP A 180 11.14 -17.15 17.92
C ASP A 180 10.78 -18.63 18.07
N ASN A 181 11.41 -19.46 17.25
CA ASN A 181 11.35 -20.91 17.36
C ASN A 181 12.13 -21.32 18.60
N ASP A 182 11.53 -21.16 19.77
CA ASP A 182 11.69 -22.11 20.87
C ASP A 182 10.48 -23.04 20.82
N ARG A 183 10.46 -23.87 19.76
CA ARG A 183 9.54 -24.99 19.63
C ARG A 183 10.33 -26.27 19.83
N ASP A 184 10.81 -26.46 21.03
CA ASP A 184 10.91 -27.78 21.63
C ASP A 184 10.32 -27.73 23.04
N ARG A 185 9.20 -28.44 23.18
CA ARG A 185 8.51 -28.86 24.43
C ARG A 185 7.80 -27.78 25.26
N ALA A 186 6.49 -27.61 25.01
CA ALA A 186 5.43 -27.71 26.03
C ALA A 186 4.05 -27.53 25.38
N GLY A 187 3.08 -28.36 25.77
CA GLY A 187 1.77 -28.50 25.13
C GLY A 187 0.92 -27.23 25.02
N GLU A 188 0.03 -27.25 24.03
CA GLU A 188 -1.02 -26.25 23.80
C GLU A 188 -1.89 -26.08 25.06
N LYS A 189 -1.60 -25.03 25.84
CA LYS A 189 -2.63 -24.38 26.67
C LYS A 189 -3.32 -23.33 25.80
N CYS A 190 -4.59 -23.54 25.54
CA CYS A 190 -5.49 -22.54 24.98
C CYS A 190 -5.65 -21.42 26.02
N THR A 191 -4.80 -20.40 25.98
CA THR A 191 -4.87 -19.26 26.89
C THR A 191 -5.91 -18.27 26.39
N SER A 192 -6.97 -18.06 27.18
CA SER A 192 -7.99 -17.02 26.97
C SER A 192 -7.32 -15.63 26.88
N ILE A 193 -7.80 -14.78 25.97
CA ILE A 193 -7.25 -13.45 25.67
C ILE A 193 -7.70 -12.43 26.73
N ALA A 194 -6.74 -11.76 27.37
CA ALA A 194 -7.01 -10.71 28.34
C ALA A 194 -7.39 -9.39 27.66
N VAL A 195 -8.52 -8.81 28.08
CA VAL A 195 -8.76 -7.38 27.89
C VAL A 195 -7.90 -6.63 28.91
N LYS A 196 -7.04 -5.73 28.42
CA LYS A 196 -6.02 -5.03 29.23
C LYS A 196 -6.47 -3.65 29.68
N ASP A 197 -7.02 -2.87 28.76
CA ASP A 197 -7.38 -1.47 29.02
C ASP A 197 -8.47 -0.97 28.05
N ILE A 198 -9.18 0.08 28.43
CA ILE A 198 -10.11 0.83 27.58
C ILE A 198 -9.75 2.31 27.64
N ARG A 199 -9.19 2.82 26.54
CA ARG A 199 -8.78 4.22 26.41
C ARG A 199 -9.79 4.99 25.58
N HIS A 200 -9.89 6.30 25.79
CA HIS A 200 -10.76 7.14 24.97
C HIS A 200 -10.21 8.54 24.71
N TRP A 201 -10.70 9.16 23.63
CA TRP A 201 -10.50 10.57 23.29
C TRP A 201 -11.80 11.16 22.77
N SER A 202 -12.26 12.25 23.38
CA SER A 202 -13.60 12.78 23.18
C SER A 202 -13.63 14.25 22.78
N THR A 203 -14.65 14.61 22.01
CA THR A 203 -15.19 15.96 21.81
C THR A 203 -16.72 15.92 21.93
N PRO A 204 -17.43 17.07 21.99
CA PRO A 204 -18.89 17.09 22.06
C PRO A 204 -19.64 16.39 20.90
N ASN A 205 -18.93 16.05 19.82
CA ASN A 205 -19.53 15.45 18.61
C ASN A 205 -18.75 14.27 18.04
N TYR A 206 -17.66 13.83 18.67
CA TYR A 206 -16.86 12.69 18.26
C TYR A 206 -16.16 12.03 19.46
N THR A 207 -16.21 10.71 19.53
CA THR A 207 -15.51 9.93 20.56
C THR A 207 -14.79 8.76 19.92
N ARG A 208 -13.49 8.62 20.16
CA ARG A 208 -12.73 7.41 19.84
C ARG A 208 -12.51 6.61 21.11
N VAL A 209 -12.90 5.34 21.10
CA VAL A 209 -12.61 4.36 22.15
C VAL A 209 -11.64 3.31 21.59
N VAL A 210 -10.63 2.94 22.35
CA VAL A 210 -9.65 1.90 21.98
C VAL A 210 -9.61 0.86 23.09
N ILE A 211 -9.88 -0.38 22.73
CA ILE A 211 -9.84 -1.55 23.60
C ILE A 211 -8.49 -2.24 23.36
N ASP A 212 -7.63 -2.27 24.37
CA ASP A 212 -6.33 -2.93 24.31
C ASP A 212 -6.44 -4.40 24.75
N LEU A 213 -5.90 -5.32 23.95
CA LEU A 213 -5.94 -6.76 24.18
C LEU A 213 -4.52 -7.36 24.14
N ASP A 214 -4.32 -8.49 24.83
CA ASP A 214 -3.05 -9.21 24.81
C ASP A 214 -2.86 -10.14 23.59
N GLY A 215 -3.91 -10.35 22.81
CA GLY A 215 -3.87 -11.11 21.57
C GLY A 215 -5.08 -10.86 20.66
N PRO A 216 -5.03 -11.37 19.43
CA PRO A 216 -6.15 -11.28 18.48
C PRO A 216 -7.39 -11.98 18.99
N VAL A 217 -8.55 -11.36 18.77
CA VAL A 217 -9.85 -11.88 19.19
C VAL A 217 -10.86 -11.78 18.05
N LYS A 218 -11.71 -12.80 17.90
CA LYS A 218 -12.91 -12.68 17.06
C LYS A 218 -13.94 -11.88 17.83
N TYR A 219 -14.63 -10.97 17.14
CA TYR A 219 -15.66 -10.16 17.79
C TYR A 219 -16.84 -9.84 16.88
N LYS A 220 -17.99 -9.62 17.50
CA LYS A 220 -19.21 -9.10 16.88
C LYS A 220 -19.61 -7.81 17.57
N HIS A 221 -20.20 -6.87 16.84
CA HIS A 221 -20.69 -5.62 17.42
C HIS A 221 -22.17 -5.40 17.10
N HIS A 222 -22.91 -4.82 18.05
CA HIS A 222 -24.34 -4.58 17.91
C HIS A 222 -24.74 -3.23 18.51
N LEU A 223 -25.63 -2.53 17.81
CA LEU A 223 -26.23 -1.28 18.29
C LEU A 223 -27.64 -1.56 18.82
N LEU A 224 -27.83 -1.33 20.11
CA LEU A 224 -29.11 -1.46 20.80
C LEU A 224 -29.80 -0.10 20.92
N LYS A 225 -31.12 -0.11 20.69
CA LYS A 225 -32.00 1.04 20.97
C LYS A 225 -32.02 1.33 22.49
N PRO A 226 -32.31 2.57 22.91
CA PRO A 226 -32.62 2.85 24.30
C PRO A 226 -33.84 2.04 24.74
N ASP A 227 -33.85 1.66 26.00
CA ASP A 227 -34.92 0.90 26.65
C ASP A 227 -35.31 1.66 27.94
N PRO A 228 -36.30 2.56 27.85
CA PRO A 228 -36.71 3.42 28.97
C PRO A 228 -37.26 2.65 30.16
N ASP A 229 -37.98 1.55 29.91
CA ASP A 229 -38.63 0.73 30.95
C ASP A 229 -37.59 0.11 31.88
N LEU A 230 -36.46 -0.35 31.32
CA LEU A 230 -35.33 -0.87 32.10
C LEU A 230 -34.29 0.19 32.47
N ARG A 231 -34.57 1.47 32.22
CA ARG A 231 -33.64 2.61 32.41
C ARG A 231 -32.28 2.39 31.72
N LYS A 232 -32.26 1.73 30.57
CA LYS A 232 -31.04 1.45 29.82
C LYS A 232 -30.88 2.43 28.66
N PRO A 233 -29.75 3.17 28.59
CA PRO A 233 -29.50 4.08 27.48
C PRO A 233 -29.28 3.31 26.17
N ARG A 234 -29.16 4.05 25.07
CA ARG A 234 -28.70 3.50 23.78
C ARG A 234 -27.31 2.89 24.00
N ARG A 235 -27.03 1.72 23.44
CA ARG A 235 -25.79 0.98 23.74
C ARG A 235 -25.18 0.43 22.48
N LEU A 236 -23.88 0.65 22.28
CA LEU A 236 -23.07 -0.10 21.32
C LEU A 236 -22.25 -1.10 22.11
N TYR A 237 -22.38 -2.39 21.83
CA TYR A 237 -21.56 -3.40 22.50
C TYR A 237 -20.79 -4.27 21.52
N LEU A 238 -19.71 -4.87 22.03
CA LEU A 238 -18.87 -5.84 21.35
C LEU A 238 -18.77 -7.09 22.21
N ASP A 239 -18.97 -8.25 21.58
CA ASP A 239 -18.72 -9.55 22.19
C ASP A 239 -17.41 -10.09 21.66
N LEU A 240 -16.45 -10.31 22.57
CA LEU A 240 -15.09 -10.75 22.29
C LEU A 240 -14.97 -12.24 22.64
N GLU A 241 -14.82 -13.11 21.65
CA GLU A 241 -14.79 -14.57 21.84
C GLU A 241 -13.44 -15.05 22.42
N ASN A 242 -13.45 -16.11 23.25
CA ASN A 242 -12.25 -16.65 23.91
C ASN A 242 -11.45 -15.58 24.69
N SER A 243 -12.15 -14.76 25.48
CA SER A 243 -11.53 -13.67 26.24
C SER A 243 -11.99 -13.59 27.69
N HIS A 244 -11.18 -12.92 28.51
CA HIS A 244 -11.46 -12.66 29.92
C HIS A 244 -11.14 -11.22 30.33
N VAL A 245 -11.88 -10.71 31.31
CA VAL A 245 -11.61 -9.40 31.93
C VAL A 245 -10.53 -9.58 33.00
N THR A 246 -9.50 -8.72 32.98
CA THR A 246 -8.50 -8.69 34.07
C THR A 246 -8.99 -7.81 35.21
N SER A 247 -8.59 -8.12 36.44
CA SER A 247 -8.89 -7.30 37.64
C SER A 247 -8.28 -5.89 37.61
N LYS A 248 -7.44 -5.59 36.60
CA LYS A 248 -6.75 -4.32 36.43
C LYS A 248 -7.48 -3.31 35.53
N ILE A 249 -8.57 -3.71 34.86
CA ILE A 249 -9.33 -2.76 34.05
C ILE A 249 -10.14 -1.87 34.97
N GLU A 250 -9.92 -0.55 34.88
CA GLU A 250 -10.83 0.45 35.42
C GLU A 250 -12.15 0.37 34.63
N SER A 251 -13.14 -0.36 35.15
CA SER A 251 -14.46 -0.53 34.54
C SER A 251 -15.52 -0.24 35.61
N PRO A 252 -16.44 0.72 35.40
CA PRO A 252 -16.64 1.50 34.19
C PRO A 252 -15.65 2.66 34.02
N VAL A 253 -15.20 2.91 32.78
CA VAL A 253 -14.48 4.13 32.39
C VAL A 253 -15.51 5.24 32.14
N PRO A 254 -15.59 6.30 32.97
CA PRO A 254 -16.47 7.44 32.70
C PRO A 254 -15.97 8.23 31.49
N ILE A 255 -16.87 8.60 30.59
CA ILE A 255 -16.55 9.41 29.40
C ILE A 255 -17.26 10.77 29.49
N LYS A 256 -18.58 10.76 29.74
CA LYS A 256 -19.43 11.96 29.98
C LYS A 256 -19.19 13.13 29.01
N ASP A 257 -19.09 12.83 27.72
CA ASP A 257 -18.78 13.82 26.67
C ASP A 257 -20.02 14.33 25.89
N GLY A 258 -21.22 13.93 26.33
CA GLY A 258 -22.49 14.23 25.66
C GLY A 258 -22.82 13.31 24.46
N LEU A 259 -21.94 12.36 24.15
CA LEU A 259 -22.18 11.24 23.22
C LEU A 259 -22.22 9.91 23.97
N LEU A 260 -21.13 9.62 24.67
CA LEU A 260 -20.94 8.42 25.49
C LEU A 260 -20.93 8.82 26.98
N GLN A 261 -21.69 8.08 27.77
CA GLN A 261 -21.71 8.24 29.22
C GLN A 261 -20.51 7.53 29.84
N ARG A 262 -20.27 6.28 29.43
CA ARG A 262 -19.19 5.42 29.93
C ARG A 262 -18.91 4.25 29.00
N ALA A 263 -17.72 3.69 29.11
CA ALA A 263 -17.36 2.37 28.57
C ALA A 263 -17.21 1.37 29.72
N ARG A 264 -17.60 0.12 29.51
CA ARG A 264 -17.46 -0.95 30.51
C ARG A 264 -17.13 -2.28 29.84
N ALA A 265 -16.19 -3.03 30.41
CA ALA A 265 -15.97 -4.44 30.08
C ALA A 265 -16.54 -5.30 31.20
N GLY A 266 -17.21 -6.39 30.85
CA GLY A 266 -17.70 -7.39 31.79
C GLY A 266 -17.65 -8.79 31.19
N GLN A 267 -17.41 -9.79 32.03
CA GLN A 267 -17.49 -11.19 31.64
C GLN A 267 -18.95 -11.54 31.34
N TYR A 268 -19.29 -11.82 30.07
CA TYR A 268 -20.66 -12.12 29.64
C TYR A 268 -20.97 -13.61 29.70
N THR A 269 -20.02 -14.43 29.25
CA THR A 269 -20.01 -15.89 29.44
C THR A 269 -18.62 -16.30 29.92
N LYS A 270 -18.41 -17.58 30.26
CA LYS A 270 -17.09 -18.09 30.66
C LYS A 270 -15.98 -17.74 29.67
N ASP A 271 -16.30 -17.71 28.37
CA ASP A 271 -15.33 -17.51 27.29
C ASP A 271 -15.66 -16.26 26.45
N THR A 272 -16.45 -15.31 26.96
CA THR A 272 -16.79 -14.09 26.22
C THR A 272 -16.80 -12.87 27.12
N VAL A 273 -15.96 -11.88 26.80
CA VAL A 273 -16.07 -10.54 27.35
C VAL A 273 -17.00 -9.71 26.50
N ARG A 274 -17.95 -9.02 27.15
CA ARG A 274 -18.76 -8.00 26.51
C ARG A 274 -18.25 -6.62 26.91
N VAL A 275 -17.86 -5.83 25.91
CA VAL A 275 -17.54 -4.40 26.09
C VAL A 275 -18.75 -3.58 25.66
N VAL A 276 -19.26 -2.72 26.53
CA VAL A 276 -20.45 -1.88 26.29
C VAL A 276 -20.09 -0.42 26.38
N LEU A 277 -20.47 0.34 25.35
CA LEU A 277 -20.48 1.80 25.35
C LEU A 277 -21.92 2.25 25.62
N ASP A 278 -22.17 2.76 26.83
CA ASP A 278 -23.44 3.38 27.19
C ASP A 278 -23.47 4.79 26.59
N ALA A 279 -24.48 5.11 25.80
CA ALA A 279 -24.51 6.31 24.98
C ALA A 279 -25.81 7.12 25.13
N GLU A 280 -25.66 8.45 25.15
CA GLU A 280 -26.79 9.37 25.06
C GLU A 280 -27.33 9.42 23.63
N SER A 281 -26.43 9.49 22.64
CA SER A 281 -26.81 9.44 21.22
C SER A 281 -25.71 8.79 20.38
N ILE A 282 -26.11 7.85 19.51
CA ILE A 282 -25.25 7.25 18.48
C ILE A 282 -26.02 7.33 17.18
N GLU A 283 -25.58 8.23 16.31
CA GLU A 283 -26.15 8.41 14.97
C GLU A 283 -25.28 7.77 13.90
N GLY A 284 -23.96 7.68 14.13
CA GLY A 284 -23.04 6.91 13.31
C GLY A 284 -21.88 6.37 14.14
N TYR A 285 -21.42 5.17 13.81
CA TYR A 285 -20.24 4.58 14.42
C TYR A 285 -19.42 3.78 13.41
N LYS A 286 -18.13 3.58 13.72
CA LYS A 286 -17.23 2.70 12.97
C LYS A 286 -16.42 1.86 13.93
N VAL A 287 -16.29 0.57 13.64
CA VAL A 287 -15.45 -0.37 14.40
C VAL A 287 -14.41 -0.94 13.44
N PHE A 288 -13.16 -0.99 13.88
CA PHE A 288 -12.07 -1.67 13.19
C PHE A 288 -11.05 -2.14 14.23
N HIS A 289 -10.08 -2.95 13.84
CA HIS A 289 -9.03 -3.40 14.75
C HIS A 289 -7.65 -3.16 14.14
N LEU A 290 -6.63 -3.12 15.00
CA LEU A 290 -5.23 -3.01 14.64
C LEU A 290 -4.53 -4.22 15.24
N HIS A 291 -3.69 -4.88 14.47
CA HIS A 291 -2.91 -5.99 14.99
C HIS A 291 -1.61 -5.46 15.58
N ASP A 292 -1.40 -5.83 16.83
CA ASP A 292 -0.22 -5.58 17.66
C ASP A 292 0.10 -4.15 18.16
N PRO A 293 0.14 -3.99 19.49
CA PRO A 293 -0.69 -4.80 20.37
C PRO A 293 -2.12 -4.87 19.78
N PHE A 294 -2.77 -6.04 19.82
CA PHE A 294 -4.08 -6.18 19.18
C PHE A 294 -5.06 -5.24 19.88
N ARG A 295 -5.73 -4.41 19.08
CA ARG A 295 -6.54 -3.30 19.56
C ARG A 295 -7.81 -3.22 18.75
N ILE A 296 -8.94 -2.99 19.41
CA ILE A 296 -10.20 -2.68 18.72
C ILE A 296 -10.47 -1.19 18.88
N VAL A 297 -10.63 -0.49 17.77
CA VAL A 297 -10.88 0.96 17.72
C VAL A 297 -12.33 1.20 17.31
N LEU A 298 -13.01 2.01 18.11
CA LEU A 298 -14.40 2.43 17.91
C LEU A 298 -14.46 3.94 17.77
N ASP A 299 -14.96 4.42 16.63
CA ASP A 299 -15.28 5.82 16.42
C ASP A 299 -16.80 6.02 16.53
N VAL A 300 -17.26 6.86 17.45
CA VAL A 300 -18.68 7.20 17.67
C VAL A 300 -18.91 8.67 17.35
N ARG A 301 -20.02 9.00 16.69
CA ARG A 301 -20.33 10.35 16.19
C ARG A 301 -21.77 10.77 16.43
N ARG A 302 -21.95 12.09 16.59
CA ARG A 302 -23.20 12.80 16.29
C ARG A 302 -23.16 13.27 14.84
N THR A 303 -24.18 12.96 14.05
CA THR A 303 -24.49 13.80 12.90
C THR A 303 -25.10 15.10 13.40
N VAL A 304 -24.42 16.22 13.18
CA VAL A 304 -25.10 17.50 13.33
C VAL A 304 -26.15 17.54 12.21
N LYS A 305 -27.43 17.28 12.53
CA LYS A 305 -28.51 17.74 11.67
C LYS A 305 -28.25 19.23 11.50
N LYS A 306 -27.84 19.66 10.31
CA LYS A 306 -28.01 21.07 9.93
C LYS A 306 -29.50 21.33 10.14
N ASN A 307 -29.84 22.10 11.16
CA ASN A 307 -31.20 22.56 11.34
C ASN A 307 -31.62 23.18 10.00
N ALA A 308 -32.57 22.55 9.32
CA ALA A 308 -33.17 23.06 8.10
C ALA A 308 -34.07 24.28 8.36
N GLY A 309 -33.85 24.99 9.47
CA GLY A 309 -34.61 26.15 9.92
C GLY A 309 -34.04 27.50 9.45
N ASP A 310 -32.74 27.60 9.19
CA ASP A 310 -32.13 28.84 8.67
C ASP A 310 -31.79 28.69 7.18
N LYS A 311 -32.82 28.61 6.35
CA LYS A 311 -32.69 29.04 4.96
C LYS A 311 -33.20 30.48 4.89
N PRO A 312 -32.39 31.46 4.46
CA PRO A 312 -32.92 32.76 4.10
C PRO A 312 -33.96 32.54 3.01
N LYS A 313 -35.22 32.92 3.26
CA LYS A 313 -36.27 32.97 2.24
C LYS A 313 -35.90 34.07 1.24
N LEU A 314 -35.08 33.74 0.24
CA LEU A 314 -34.90 34.59 -0.94
C LEU A 314 -36.17 34.48 -1.79
N ALA A 315 -37.07 35.46 -1.61
CA ALA A 315 -38.20 35.68 -2.49
C ALA A 315 -37.67 36.05 -3.89
N VAL A 316 -37.74 35.10 -4.83
CA VAL A 316 -37.40 35.36 -6.23
C VAL A 316 -38.58 36.08 -6.87
N LYS A 317 -38.55 37.42 -6.88
CA LYS A 317 -39.36 38.21 -7.81
C LYS A 317 -38.85 37.94 -9.22
N LYS A 318 -39.69 37.34 -10.08
CA LYS A 318 -39.43 37.20 -11.52
C LYS A 318 -39.27 38.61 -12.13
N ARG A 319 -38.03 39.02 -12.43
CA ARG A 319 -37.78 40.14 -13.35
C ARG A 319 -37.59 39.59 -14.76
N THR A 320 -38.40 40.10 -15.68
CA THR A 320 -38.25 39.94 -17.13
C THR A 320 -36.89 40.50 -17.59
N VAL A 321 -36.10 39.66 -18.25
CA VAL A 321 -34.77 40.03 -18.75
C VAL A 321 -34.92 40.90 -20.00
N ARG A 322 -34.46 42.15 -19.95
CA ARG A 322 -34.24 42.96 -21.16
C ARG A 322 -32.96 42.47 -21.85
N LYS A 323 -33.05 42.20 -23.16
CA LYS A 323 -31.91 41.88 -24.04
C LYS A 323 -30.95 43.07 -24.06
N GLY A 324 -29.69 42.83 -23.69
CA GLY A 324 -28.60 43.80 -23.83
C GLY A 324 -27.78 43.98 -22.54
N VAL A 325 -26.93 43.00 -22.22
CA VAL A 325 -25.80 43.23 -21.30
C VAL A 325 -24.55 42.72 -22.00
N ARG A 326 -23.64 43.65 -22.30
CA ARG A 326 -22.31 43.38 -22.87
C ARG A 326 -21.58 42.39 -21.97
N ARG A 327 -20.89 41.43 -22.58
CA ARG A 327 -20.07 40.42 -21.91
C ARG A 327 -18.93 41.16 -21.18
N ALA A 328 -19.06 41.32 -19.86
CA ALA A 328 -18.00 41.89 -19.04
C ALA A 328 -16.81 40.92 -19.04
N GLU A 329 -15.61 41.45 -19.29
CA GLU A 329 -14.37 40.69 -19.27
C GLU A 329 -14.16 40.05 -17.90
N VAL A 330 -13.74 38.78 -17.91
CA VAL A 330 -13.49 38.00 -16.71
C VAL A 330 -12.30 38.61 -15.96
N PRO A 331 -12.47 39.07 -14.70
CA PRO A 331 -11.35 39.57 -13.92
C PRO A 331 -10.27 38.49 -13.79
N LYS A 332 -9.02 38.84 -14.11
CA LYS A 332 -7.82 37.97 -14.09
C LYS A 332 -7.44 37.43 -12.69
N ASP A 333 -8.26 37.68 -11.66
CA ASP A 333 -8.00 37.29 -10.28
C ASP A 333 -9.28 36.79 -9.56
N SER A 334 -10.10 36.00 -10.27
CA SER A 334 -11.37 35.51 -9.71
C SER A 334 -11.15 34.58 -8.51
N MET A 335 -11.53 35.05 -7.33
CA MET A 335 -11.71 34.21 -6.14
C MET A 335 -12.61 33.03 -6.51
N SER A 336 -12.20 31.79 -6.16
CA SER A 336 -13.00 30.61 -6.46
C SER A 336 -14.40 30.72 -5.82
N LEU A 337 -15.41 30.11 -6.46
CA LEU A 337 -16.77 30.03 -5.92
C LEU A 337 -16.79 29.52 -4.48
N ALA A 338 -15.89 28.59 -4.12
CA ALA A 338 -15.73 28.10 -2.76
C ALA A 338 -15.29 29.20 -1.78
N ARG A 339 -14.39 30.11 -2.19
CA ARG A 339 -13.95 31.26 -1.38
C ARG A 339 -15.06 32.31 -1.26
N GLN A 340 -15.83 32.53 -2.32
CA GLN A 340 -17.01 33.42 -2.31
C GLN A 340 -18.15 32.87 -1.43
N LEU A 341 -18.27 31.55 -1.31
CA LEU A 341 -19.24 30.87 -0.44
C LEU A 341 -18.72 30.64 1.00
N GLY A 342 -17.54 31.16 1.36
CA GLY A 342 -16.97 31.04 2.71
C GLY A 342 -16.44 29.64 3.09
N LEU A 343 -16.24 28.75 2.12
CA LEU A 343 -15.75 27.37 2.29
C LEU A 343 -14.21 27.29 2.34
N ASN A 344 -13.57 28.26 2.99
CA ASN A 344 -12.11 28.31 3.10
C ASN A 344 -11.58 27.29 4.12
N VAL A 345 -10.38 26.78 3.87
CA VAL A 345 -9.60 26.03 4.87
C VAL A 345 -9.28 26.98 6.03
N LYS A 346 -9.78 26.66 7.23
CA LYS A 346 -9.59 27.47 8.44
C LYS A 346 -8.67 26.79 9.44
N ARG A 347 -8.71 25.47 9.55
CA ARG A 347 -7.94 24.70 10.54
C ARG A 347 -7.09 23.63 9.90
N ILE A 348 -5.80 23.64 10.21
CA ILE A 348 -4.84 22.63 9.74
C ILE A 348 -4.20 21.97 10.95
N VAL A 349 -4.13 20.64 10.93
CA VAL A 349 -3.34 19.88 11.91
C VAL A 349 -2.10 19.36 11.21
N ILE A 350 -0.95 19.68 11.78
CA ILE A 350 0.36 19.19 11.35
C ILE A 350 0.81 18.13 12.36
N ASP A 351 1.18 16.96 11.87
CA ASP A 351 1.69 15.86 12.65
C ASP A 351 3.19 15.69 12.42
N PRO A 352 4.06 16.11 13.36
CA PRO A 352 5.46 15.75 13.30
C PRO A 352 5.60 14.25 13.67
N GLY A 353 6.03 13.43 12.72
CA GLY A 353 6.22 11.99 12.88
C GLY A 353 7.11 11.62 14.08
N HIS A 354 6.97 10.38 14.59
CA HIS A 354 7.77 9.83 15.69
C HIS A 354 7.68 10.63 17.01
N GLY A 355 8.70 10.55 17.87
CA GLY A 355 8.85 11.31 19.12
C GLY A 355 9.07 10.42 20.35
N GLY A 356 9.70 10.98 21.39
CA GLY A 356 10.01 10.27 22.63
C GLY A 356 10.89 9.05 22.37
N LYS A 357 10.38 7.87 22.75
CA LYS A 357 11.06 6.57 22.57
C LYS A 357 11.27 6.17 21.11
N ASP A 358 10.49 6.74 20.19
CA ASP A 358 10.60 6.48 18.77
C ASP A 358 11.44 7.59 18.10
N PRO A 359 12.69 7.31 17.67
CA PRO A 359 13.54 8.30 17.03
C PRO A 359 13.19 8.54 15.55
N GLY A 360 12.40 7.66 14.94
CA GLY A 360 12.33 7.51 13.48
C GLY A 360 13.68 7.09 12.89
N CYS A 361 13.93 7.48 11.64
CA CYS A 361 15.21 7.25 11.00
C CYS A 361 16.35 7.92 11.79
N ASN A 362 17.49 7.21 11.87
CA ASN A 362 18.69 7.70 12.54
C ASN A 362 19.86 7.72 11.54
N ALA A 363 20.48 8.88 11.37
CA ALA A 363 21.69 9.04 10.55
C ALA A 363 22.97 8.94 11.40
N ARG A 364 24.10 8.70 10.72
CA ARG A 364 25.43 8.81 11.33
C ARG A 364 25.60 10.22 11.92
N GLY A 365 26.12 10.30 13.15
CA GLY A 365 26.27 11.57 13.88
C GLY A 365 25.09 11.91 14.82
N GLY A 366 24.14 10.99 15.03
CA GLY A 366 23.09 11.15 16.04
C GLY A 366 21.90 12.02 15.62
N VAL A 367 21.81 12.38 14.33
CA VAL A 367 20.68 13.12 13.78
C VAL A 367 19.48 12.19 13.67
N LYS A 368 18.40 12.56 14.37
CA LYS A 368 17.15 11.78 14.45
C LYS A 368 16.04 12.48 13.69
N GLU A 369 15.30 11.72 12.90
CA GLU A 369 14.13 12.18 12.15
C GLU A 369 13.16 12.96 13.03
N LYS A 370 12.82 12.44 14.22
CA LYS A 370 11.88 13.07 15.15
C LYS A 370 12.19 14.54 15.47
N ASN A 371 13.47 14.92 15.44
CA ASN A 371 13.92 16.29 15.74
C ASN A 371 13.77 17.20 14.52
N ILE A 372 14.09 16.67 13.33
CA ILE A 372 13.96 17.38 12.05
C ILE A 372 12.48 17.70 11.81
N VAL A 373 11.61 16.69 11.87
CA VAL A 373 10.18 16.87 11.56
C VAL A 373 9.49 17.79 12.55
N LEU A 374 9.86 17.76 13.85
CA LEU A 374 9.34 18.70 14.84
C LEU A 374 9.76 20.14 14.53
N SER A 375 10.99 20.34 14.07
CA SER A 375 11.51 21.66 13.71
C SER A 375 10.81 22.21 12.46
N ILE A 376 10.67 21.38 11.42
CA ILE A 376 9.91 21.71 10.21
C ILE A 376 8.46 22.05 10.56
N ALA A 377 7.80 21.25 11.40
CA ALA A 377 6.41 21.47 11.78
C ALA A 377 6.20 22.81 12.50
N ARG A 378 7.12 23.23 13.38
CA ARG A 378 7.06 24.53 14.05
C ARG A 378 7.19 25.69 13.06
N ILE A 379 8.14 25.59 12.12
CA ILE A 379 8.32 26.59 11.06
C ILE A 379 7.08 26.65 10.17
N LEU A 380 6.57 25.51 9.73
CA LEU A 380 5.38 25.42 8.87
C LEU A 380 4.15 26.01 9.58
N LYS A 381 3.94 25.69 10.86
CA LYS A 381 2.88 26.29 11.68
C LYS A 381 2.98 27.81 11.73
N LYS A 382 4.17 28.35 11.97
CA LYS A 382 4.40 29.80 12.02
C LYS A 382 4.05 30.44 10.68
N LYS A 383 4.59 29.90 9.57
CA LYS A 383 4.36 30.40 8.22
C LYS A 383 2.90 30.36 7.79
N ILE A 384 2.19 29.25 8.03
CA ILE A 384 0.77 29.15 7.68
C ILE A 384 -0.06 30.18 8.45
N LYS A 385 0.24 30.39 9.74
CA LYS A 385 -0.46 31.40 10.55
C LYS A 385 -0.22 32.82 10.02
N GLU A 386 1.02 33.16 9.71
CA GLU A 386 1.43 34.50 9.29
C GLU A 386 1.04 34.82 7.84
N GLU A 387 1.21 33.88 6.92
CA GLU A 387 1.06 34.11 5.48
C GLU A 387 -0.35 33.78 4.95
N ILE A 388 -1.07 32.85 5.60
CA ILE A 388 -2.37 32.34 5.12
C ILE A 388 -3.51 32.69 6.09
N GLY A 389 -3.20 32.91 7.37
CA GLY A 389 -4.21 33.23 8.39
C GLY A 389 -5.03 32.03 8.86
N CYS A 390 -4.58 30.80 8.63
CA CYS A 390 -5.24 29.61 9.15
C CYS A 390 -4.85 29.35 10.62
N GLU A 391 -5.77 28.75 11.38
CA GLU A 391 -5.48 28.18 12.69
C GLU A 391 -4.72 26.85 12.53
N VAL A 392 -3.59 26.72 13.22
CA VAL A 392 -2.71 25.55 13.07
C VAL A 392 -2.39 24.90 14.40
N PHE A 393 -2.65 23.59 14.47
CA PHE A 393 -2.36 22.73 15.63
C PHE A 393 -1.26 21.74 15.29
N LEU A 394 -0.43 21.40 16.29
CA LEU A 394 0.53 20.31 16.19
C LEU A 394 0.02 19.13 17.01
N THR A 395 0.16 17.90 16.53
CA THR A 395 -0.13 16.70 17.34
C THR A 395 0.80 16.62 18.56
N ARG A 396 2.08 16.96 18.37
CA ARG A 396 3.07 17.20 19.43
C ARG A 396 3.84 18.50 19.21
N ASN A 397 4.12 19.22 20.29
CA ASN A 397 4.95 20.43 20.28
C ASN A 397 6.28 20.26 21.04
N ARG A 398 6.56 19.04 21.54
CA ARG A 398 7.76 18.64 22.28
C ARG A 398 8.17 17.22 21.89
N ASP A 399 9.29 16.74 22.42
CA ASP A 399 9.79 15.39 22.15
C ASP A 399 9.06 14.34 23.00
N VAL A 400 7.84 13.97 22.58
CA VAL A 400 7.01 12.96 23.23
C VAL A 400 6.50 11.95 22.21
N PHE A 401 6.38 10.69 22.62
CA PHE A 401 5.81 9.64 21.80
C PHE A 401 4.28 9.78 21.74
N LEU A 402 3.72 9.66 20.53
CA LEU A 402 2.28 9.61 20.30
C LEU A 402 1.94 8.36 19.48
N PRO A 403 1.06 7.47 20.00
CA PRO A 403 0.51 6.37 19.22
C PRO A 403 -0.16 6.86 17.93
N LEU A 404 -0.09 6.06 16.86
CA LEU A 404 -0.54 6.45 15.53
C LEU A 404 -2.04 6.84 15.51
N GLU A 405 -2.87 6.13 16.27
CA GLU A 405 -4.33 6.34 16.32
C GLU A 405 -4.71 7.64 17.01
N ARG A 406 -3.85 8.10 17.93
CA ARG A 406 -4.04 9.37 18.65
C ARG A 406 -3.80 10.56 17.72
N ARG A 407 -2.95 10.42 16.71
CA ARG A 407 -2.58 11.52 15.78
C ARG A 407 -3.78 11.97 14.95
N THR A 408 -4.50 11.04 14.32
CA THR A 408 -5.75 11.37 13.59
C THR A 408 -6.89 11.72 14.54
N ALA A 409 -6.94 11.14 15.74
CA ALA A 409 -7.92 11.52 16.76
C ALA A 409 -7.79 13.01 17.12
N ILE A 410 -6.58 13.52 17.35
CA ILE A 410 -6.34 14.96 17.59
C ILE A 410 -6.88 15.80 16.42
N ALA A 411 -6.64 15.37 15.18
CA ALA A 411 -7.11 16.09 14.00
C ALA A 411 -8.63 16.16 13.91
N ASN A 412 -9.29 15.02 14.14
CA ASN A 412 -10.74 14.92 14.20
C ASN A 412 -11.31 15.80 15.34
N MET A 413 -10.68 15.76 16.52
CA MET A 413 -11.10 16.54 17.68
C MET A 413 -11.02 18.06 17.43
N LYS A 414 -9.99 18.51 16.71
CA LYS A 414 -9.84 19.92 16.33
C LYS A 414 -10.73 20.34 15.16
N LYS A 415 -11.52 19.41 14.59
CA LYS A 415 -12.33 19.63 13.40
C LYS A 415 -11.46 20.25 12.29
N ALA A 416 -10.30 19.67 12.06
CA ALA A 416 -9.36 20.17 11.07
C ALA A 416 -9.92 19.99 9.66
N ASP A 417 -9.67 20.96 8.80
CA ASP A 417 -10.02 20.91 7.39
C ASP A 417 -8.97 20.16 6.58
N LEU A 418 -7.71 20.09 7.06
CA LEU A 418 -6.62 19.32 6.47
C LEU A 418 -5.74 18.68 7.55
N PHE A 419 -5.20 17.51 7.25
CA PHE A 419 -4.18 16.82 8.06
C PHE A 419 -2.90 16.60 7.26
N ILE A 420 -1.75 17.02 7.81
CA ILE A 420 -0.45 16.91 7.15
C ILE A 420 0.52 16.22 8.12
N SER A 421 0.89 14.98 7.83
CA SER A 421 1.98 14.30 8.53
C SER A 421 3.32 14.59 7.86
N LEU A 422 4.36 14.86 8.66
CA LEU A 422 5.70 15.20 8.20
C LEU A 422 6.70 14.13 8.64
N HIS A 423 7.42 13.58 7.66
CA HIS A 423 8.43 12.52 7.81
C HIS A 423 9.71 12.86 7.02
N VAL A 424 10.77 12.09 7.28
CA VAL A 424 12.02 12.08 6.53
C VAL A 424 12.42 10.63 6.25
N ASN A 425 12.24 10.22 5.01
CA ASN A 425 12.49 8.86 4.56
C ASN A 425 13.95 8.40 4.77
N ALA A 426 14.18 7.10 4.61
CA ALA A 426 15.49 6.46 4.59
C ALA A 426 15.56 5.35 3.55
N HIS A 427 16.76 5.10 3.04
CA HIS A 427 17.00 4.04 2.07
C HIS A 427 18.37 3.39 2.25
N ARG A 428 18.45 2.06 2.03
CA ARG A 428 19.70 1.29 2.14
C ARG A 428 20.76 1.82 1.16
N ASN A 429 20.35 2.11 -0.08
CA ASN A 429 21.18 2.84 -1.04
C ASN A 429 21.16 4.34 -0.70
N ARG A 430 22.26 4.83 -0.13
CA ARG A 430 22.45 6.22 0.30
C ARG A 430 22.49 7.24 -0.85
N LYS A 431 22.56 6.80 -2.11
CA LYS A 431 22.49 7.69 -3.27
C LYS A 431 21.06 8.13 -3.60
N ILE A 432 20.05 7.49 -3.02
CA ILE A 432 18.65 7.87 -3.23
C ILE A 432 18.34 9.13 -2.43
N SER A 433 17.80 10.12 -3.12
CA SER A 433 17.30 11.38 -2.57
C SER A 433 16.07 11.85 -3.33
N GLY A 434 15.35 12.80 -2.74
CA GLY A 434 14.20 13.45 -3.36
C GLY A 434 13.07 13.67 -2.37
N LEU A 435 12.00 14.25 -2.90
CA LEU A 435 10.81 14.66 -2.19
C LEU A 435 9.62 13.83 -2.69
N GLU A 436 8.79 13.31 -1.80
CA GLU A 436 7.57 12.57 -2.15
C GLU A 436 6.45 12.87 -1.18
N THR A 437 5.21 12.75 -1.66
CA THR A 437 4.00 12.95 -0.87
C THR A 437 3.06 11.78 -1.06
N TYR A 438 2.51 11.26 0.02
CA TYR A 438 1.62 10.12 0.04
C TYR A 438 0.21 10.50 0.48
N PHE A 439 -0.78 9.78 -0.04
CA PHE A 439 -2.14 9.75 0.49
C PHE A 439 -2.57 8.30 0.76
N LEU A 440 -3.58 8.13 1.61
CA LEU A 440 -4.07 6.82 2.02
C LEU A 440 -4.78 6.12 0.85
N ASN A 441 -4.16 5.06 0.34
CA ASN A 441 -4.73 4.08 -0.60
C ASN A 441 -3.79 2.85 -0.64
N MET A 442 -4.17 1.78 -1.35
CA MET A 442 -3.30 0.64 -1.56
C MET A 442 -2.04 1.05 -2.35
N ALA A 443 -0.87 0.57 -1.94
CA ALA A 443 0.36 0.85 -2.65
C ALA A 443 0.41 0.14 -4.02
N THR A 444 0.84 0.87 -5.05
CA THR A 444 1.01 0.35 -6.42
C THR A 444 2.45 -0.05 -6.75
N ASP A 445 3.40 0.31 -5.88
CA ASP A 445 4.82 0.02 -6.07
C ASP A 445 5.50 -0.48 -4.79
N GLU A 446 6.51 -1.33 -4.97
CA GLU A 446 7.24 -1.99 -3.87
C GLU A 446 7.88 -0.99 -2.89
N ARG A 447 8.34 0.17 -3.39
CA ARG A 447 8.94 1.20 -2.54
C ARG A 447 7.90 1.81 -1.62
N SER A 448 6.72 2.15 -2.13
CA SER A 448 5.61 2.66 -1.33
C SER A 448 5.17 1.66 -0.25
N VAL A 449 5.19 0.35 -0.56
CA VAL A 449 4.94 -0.70 0.44
C VAL A 449 6.01 -0.69 1.54
N MET A 450 7.30 -0.65 1.18
CA MET A 450 8.39 -0.64 2.15
C MET A 450 8.40 0.60 3.05
N VAL A 451 8.04 1.76 2.51
CA VAL A 451 7.93 3.01 3.29
C VAL A 451 6.76 2.89 4.27
N ALA A 452 5.57 2.49 3.80
CA ALA A 452 4.42 2.26 4.67
C ALA A 452 4.73 1.23 5.77
N ALA A 453 5.38 0.11 5.43
CA ALA A 453 5.77 -0.90 6.41
C ALA A 453 6.71 -0.34 7.49
N ARG A 454 7.66 0.52 7.13
CA ARG A 454 8.58 1.15 8.10
C ARG A 454 7.87 2.14 9.00
N GLU A 455 7.09 3.05 8.43
CA GLU A 455 6.39 4.08 9.21
C GLU A 455 5.33 3.46 10.12
N ASN A 456 4.68 2.40 9.64
CA ASN A 456 3.77 1.61 10.44
C ASN A 456 4.50 0.75 11.49
N ALA A 457 5.79 0.39 11.32
CA ALA A 457 6.54 -0.44 12.28
C ALA A 457 6.79 0.24 13.65
N THR A 458 6.44 1.52 13.79
CA THR A 458 6.37 2.20 15.09
C THR A 458 5.20 1.71 15.95
N SER A 459 4.19 1.09 15.33
CA SER A 459 3.39 0.04 15.97
C SER A 459 4.08 -1.29 15.68
N GLU A 460 4.38 -2.07 16.71
CA GLU A 460 4.78 -3.46 16.52
C GLU A 460 3.71 -4.13 15.58
N LYS A 461 4.11 -4.96 14.60
CA LYS A 461 3.38 -5.81 13.60
C LYS A 461 2.65 -5.31 12.31
N ASN A 462 2.70 -6.30 11.38
CA ASN A 462 1.80 -6.91 10.37
C ASN A 462 1.03 -6.09 9.31
N ILE A 463 1.28 -6.45 8.04
CA ILE A 463 0.80 -5.83 6.78
C ILE A 463 -0.47 -6.51 6.22
N SER A 464 -0.84 -7.71 6.68
CA SER A 464 -2.00 -8.50 6.18
C SER A 464 -3.33 -7.83 6.47
N ASP A 465 -3.45 -7.27 7.67
CA ASP A 465 -4.73 -6.79 8.22
C ASP A 465 -5.14 -5.46 7.60
N LEU A 466 -4.14 -4.76 7.06
CA LEU A 466 -4.23 -3.52 6.35
C LEU A 466 -5.10 -3.61 5.09
N GLN A 467 -5.14 -4.76 4.40
CA GLN A 467 -6.00 -4.90 3.22
C GLN A 467 -7.49 -4.97 3.59
N THR A 468 -7.84 -5.69 4.66
CA THR A 468 -9.21 -5.77 5.18
C THR A 468 -9.66 -4.41 5.71
N ILE A 469 -8.78 -3.72 6.45
CA ILE A 469 -9.00 -2.38 6.99
C ILE A 469 -9.16 -1.33 5.87
N LEU A 470 -8.33 -1.37 4.83
CA LEU A 470 -8.43 -0.45 3.69
C LEU A 470 -9.69 -0.67 2.88
N ASN A 471 -10.09 -1.91 2.60
CA ASN A 471 -11.31 -2.16 1.83
C ASN A 471 -12.56 -1.59 2.52
N ASP A 472 -12.62 -1.65 3.86
CA ASP A 472 -13.72 -1.05 4.66
C ASP A 472 -13.54 0.45 4.97
N LEU A 473 -12.32 1.01 4.89
CA LEU A 473 -12.03 2.45 5.10
C LEU A 473 -12.06 3.28 3.83
N MET A 474 -11.64 2.72 2.70
CA MET A 474 -11.60 3.41 1.40
C MET A 474 -12.99 3.76 0.87
N LEU A 475 -14.05 3.22 1.48
CA LEU A 475 -15.45 3.52 1.17
C LEU A 475 -15.92 4.91 1.68
N ASN A 476 -15.11 5.66 2.45
CA ASN A 476 -15.51 6.96 3.00
C ASN A 476 -14.67 8.16 2.52
N THR A 477 -15.08 8.70 1.37
CA THR A 477 -15.23 10.13 0.97
C THR A 477 -14.07 11.15 1.04
N LYS A 478 -12.79 10.80 1.25
CA LYS A 478 -11.70 11.81 1.15
C LYS A 478 -10.48 11.46 0.30
N ILE A 479 -10.48 10.33 -0.42
CA ILE A 479 -9.33 9.90 -1.24
C ILE A 479 -9.05 10.90 -2.37
N ALA A 480 -10.09 11.35 -3.09
CA ALA A 480 -9.94 12.27 -4.21
C ALA A 480 -9.38 13.63 -3.75
N GLU A 481 -9.90 14.18 -2.65
CA GLU A 481 -9.40 15.42 -2.07
C GLU A 481 -7.99 15.27 -1.50
N SER A 482 -7.67 14.13 -0.87
CA SER A 482 -6.32 13.83 -0.36
C SER A 482 -5.32 13.70 -1.51
N SER A 483 -5.71 13.08 -2.62
CA SER A 483 -4.89 13.01 -3.83
C SER A 483 -4.64 14.41 -4.41
N ARG A 484 -5.68 15.26 -4.52
CA ARG A 484 -5.51 16.66 -4.96
C ARG A 484 -4.60 17.46 -4.03
N LEU A 485 -4.78 17.31 -2.72
CA LEU A 485 -3.93 17.92 -1.70
C LEU A 485 -2.47 17.47 -1.87
N ALA A 486 -2.24 16.17 -2.03
CA ALA A 486 -0.90 15.60 -2.22
C ALA A 486 -0.20 16.19 -3.45
N HIS A 487 -0.90 16.30 -4.58
CA HIS A 487 -0.34 16.90 -5.80
C HIS A 487 0.00 18.38 -5.63
N ASN A 488 -0.85 19.15 -4.96
CA ASN A 488 -0.59 20.56 -4.68
C ASN A 488 0.60 20.75 -3.73
N VAL A 489 0.66 19.97 -2.65
CA VAL A 489 1.78 19.97 -1.69
C VAL A 489 3.08 19.59 -2.38
N GLN A 490 3.08 18.48 -3.15
CA GLN A 490 4.26 18.01 -3.88
C GLN A 490 4.78 19.07 -4.86
N LYS A 491 3.90 19.65 -5.69
CA LYS A 491 4.26 20.68 -6.67
C LYS A 491 4.81 21.92 -5.99
N GLY A 492 4.13 22.42 -4.95
CA GLY A 492 4.55 23.60 -4.19
C GLY A 492 5.92 23.38 -3.53
N MET A 493 6.08 22.27 -2.82
CA MET A 493 7.32 21.89 -2.13
C MET A 493 8.50 21.80 -3.12
N VAL A 494 8.36 21.01 -4.19
CA VAL A 494 9.41 20.84 -5.20
C VAL A 494 9.78 22.17 -5.86
N SER A 495 8.80 22.98 -6.25
CA SER A 495 9.05 24.26 -6.92
C SER A 495 9.85 25.22 -6.04
N ARG A 496 9.57 25.26 -4.72
CA ARG A 496 10.24 26.16 -3.79
C ARG A 496 11.63 25.66 -3.40
N VAL A 497 11.79 24.36 -3.17
CA VAL A 497 13.07 23.74 -2.81
C VAL A 497 14.07 23.85 -3.97
N ARG A 498 13.62 23.63 -5.21
CA ARG A 498 14.49 23.73 -6.40
C ARG A 498 15.09 25.10 -6.66
N ARG A 499 14.51 26.18 -6.11
CA ARG A 499 15.09 27.53 -6.21
C ARG A 499 16.46 27.65 -5.52
N LYS A 500 16.69 26.85 -4.48
CA LYS A 500 17.97 26.81 -3.75
C LYS A 500 18.76 25.52 -4.00
N TYR A 501 18.05 24.40 -4.12
CA TYR A 501 18.64 23.08 -4.31
C TYR A 501 18.27 22.53 -5.69
N THR A 502 18.98 22.98 -6.73
CA THR A 502 18.67 22.68 -8.14
C THR A 502 18.64 21.18 -8.45
N ARG A 503 19.41 20.37 -7.71
CA ARG A 503 19.46 18.91 -7.84
C ARG A 503 18.35 18.17 -7.08
N ALA A 504 17.44 18.87 -6.41
CA ALA A 504 16.34 18.25 -5.68
C ALA A 504 15.44 17.44 -6.62
N ARG A 505 15.33 16.14 -6.35
CA ARG A 505 14.55 15.20 -7.16
C ARG A 505 13.08 15.24 -6.74
N ASN A 506 12.19 15.27 -7.73
CA ASN A 506 10.76 15.09 -7.54
C ASN A 506 10.45 13.60 -7.71
N LEU A 507 10.07 12.92 -6.63
CA LEU A 507 9.70 11.51 -6.66
C LEU A 507 8.18 11.31 -6.80
N GLY A 508 7.42 12.41 -6.89
CA GLY A 508 6.01 12.44 -7.21
C GLY A 508 5.08 12.20 -6.03
N VAL A 509 3.80 12.04 -6.37
CA VAL A 509 2.75 11.64 -5.45
C VAL A 509 2.57 10.14 -5.51
N LYS A 510 2.38 9.52 -4.35
CA LYS A 510 2.27 8.07 -4.19
C LYS A 510 1.05 7.72 -3.34
N GLN A 511 0.63 6.47 -3.45
CA GLN A 511 -0.35 5.89 -2.56
C GLN A 511 0.31 4.82 -1.71
N ALA A 512 0.02 4.83 -0.42
CA ALA A 512 0.40 3.73 0.45
C ALA A 512 -0.48 3.68 1.71
N PRO A 513 -0.55 2.51 2.35
CA PRO A 513 -1.48 2.28 3.42
C PRO A 513 -0.90 2.67 4.80
N PHE A 514 -0.72 3.96 5.03
CA PHE A 514 -0.16 4.49 6.28
C PHE A 514 -1.18 4.50 7.42
N TYR A 515 -0.83 3.89 8.56
CA TYR A 515 -1.66 3.86 9.77
C TYR A 515 -1.94 5.26 10.32
N VAL A 516 -0.98 6.18 10.20
CA VAL A 516 -1.16 7.57 10.64
C VAL A 516 -2.21 8.34 9.85
N LEU A 517 -2.66 7.82 8.69
CA LEU A 517 -3.74 8.43 7.90
C LEU A 517 -5.08 7.74 8.15
N ILE A 518 -5.10 6.59 8.83
CA ILE A 518 -6.31 5.83 9.10
C ILE A 518 -7.22 6.57 10.09
N GLY A 519 -8.50 6.65 9.73
CA GLY A 519 -9.54 7.27 10.53
C GLY A 519 -9.54 8.81 10.52
N ALA A 520 -8.71 9.45 9.70
CA ALA A 520 -8.81 10.88 9.42
C ALA A 520 -10.14 11.19 8.71
N GLN A 521 -10.86 12.22 9.16
CA GLN A 521 -12.17 12.62 8.60
C GLN A 521 -12.07 13.77 7.59
N MET A 522 -10.86 14.24 7.33
CA MET A 522 -10.53 15.33 6.43
C MET A 522 -9.49 14.84 5.41
N PRO A 523 -9.25 15.59 4.31
CA PRO A 523 -8.15 15.28 3.41
C PRO A 523 -6.81 15.22 4.16
N SER A 524 -6.07 14.13 3.95
CA SER A 524 -4.91 13.79 4.76
C SER A 524 -3.74 13.32 3.89
N VAL A 525 -2.53 13.82 4.16
CA VAL A 525 -1.31 13.44 3.44
C VAL A 525 -0.15 13.16 4.40
N LEU A 526 0.79 12.34 3.96
CA LEU A 526 2.11 12.16 4.57
C LEU A 526 3.17 12.71 3.62
N VAL A 527 4.03 13.60 4.10
CA VAL A 527 5.05 14.28 3.30
C VAL A 527 6.43 13.81 3.74
N GLU A 528 7.16 13.20 2.80
CA GLU A 528 8.57 12.88 2.98
C GLU A 528 9.42 14.03 2.46
N THR A 529 9.98 14.78 3.39
CA THR A 529 10.72 16.01 3.09
C THR A 529 12.16 15.78 2.60
N GLY A 530 12.59 14.52 2.50
CA GLY A 530 13.93 14.15 2.07
C GLY A 530 14.29 12.72 2.44
N PHE A 531 15.58 12.37 2.30
CA PHE A 531 16.13 11.07 2.71
C PHE A 531 17.23 11.29 3.73
N LEU A 532 16.99 10.95 5.01
CA LEU A 532 17.95 11.15 6.09
C LEU A 532 19.26 10.36 5.87
N THR A 533 19.17 9.24 5.14
CA THR A 533 20.33 8.42 4.77
C THR A 533 21.19 9.03 3.66
N ASN A 534 20.64 10.00 2.92
CA ASN A 534 21.35 10.74 1.88
C ASN A 534 22.10 11.92 2.52
N ARG A 535 23.32 12.20 2.02
CA ARG A 535 24.17 13.26 2.58
C ARG A 535 23.75 14.67 2.13
N THR A 536 23.11 14.78 0.96
CA THR A 536 22.73 16.05 0.31
C THR A 536 21.30 16.40 0.68
#